data_AF-A0A5C9CN01-F1
#
_entry.id   AF-A0A5C9CN01-F1
#
_cell.length_a   1.000
_cell.length_b   1.000
_cell.length_c   1.000
_cell.angle_alpha   90.00
_cell.angle_beta   90.00
_cell.angle_gamma   90.00
#
_symmetry.space_group_name_H-M   'P 1'
#
loop_
_entity.id
_entity.type
_entity.pdbx_description
1 polymer ?
#
loop_
_entity_poly.entity_id
_entity_poly.type
_entity_poly.pdbx_seq_one_letter_code
_entity_poly.pdbx_strand_id
1 'polypeptide(L)'
;STWTGAKVDHSTFTIATNCASCHNGSAASGKDANHIQTTANCTSCHKSGFGTSWLPAKYHANVPVVTGCASCHATSAYGLTAKPNTTTHNGVTVCETCHKSTSSWSNVLFTHAPANAVGTGTCDTCHNGSTSAVSKTAAHIPVPAGAAKCDSCHRSQVSFSTAVTMNHAVVSTASCKSCHSGNYASQGNNGGAMAKPGNHIPESQLQGGAAMDCNTCHSSTTSWASQKMNHNSSMGNGSGWCKSCHATGMAYLGNMEKKALTHEAKKGTVPSDCSMSGCHKPLGSKGAAYSKWD
;
A
#
# COMPACT_ATOMS: atom_id res chain seq x y z
N SER A 1 56.70 50.33 -18.05
CA SER A 1 56.25 51.06 -16.85
C SER A 1 55.50 50.09 -15.94
N THR A 2 56.07 49.75 -14.79
CA THR A 2 55.41 48.96 -13.75
C THR A 2 54.70 49.92 -12.80
N TRP A 3 53.37 49.98 -12.90
CA TRP A 3 52.51 50.74 -12.00
C TRP A 3 52.34 49.98 -10.68
N THR A 4 53.34 50.06 -9.81
CA THR A 4 53.29 49.46 -8.47
C THR A 4 52.38 50.31 -7.58
N GLY A 5 51.14 49.86 -7.32
CA GLY A 5 50.30 50.44 -6.26
C GLY A 5 48.91 50.97 -6.66
N ALA A 6 48.54 51.00 -7.94
CA ALA A 6 47.18 51.36 -8.34
C ALA A 6 46.21 50.21 -7.98
N LYS A 7 45.22 50.48 -7.12
CA LYS A 7 44.12 49.54 -6.84
C LYS A 7 43.02 49.73 -7.88
N VAL A 8 42.49 48.61 -8.39
CA VAL A 8 41.34 48.64 -9.30
C VAL A 8 40.09 49.05 -8.54
N ASP A 9 39.43 50.12 -8.98
CA ASP A 9 38.13 50.54 -8.46
C ASP A 9 37.01 49.74 -9.14
N HIS A 10 36.52 48.74 -8.42
CA HIS A 10 35.50 47.84 -8.91
C HIS A 10 34.10 48.49 -9.03
N SER A 11 33.87 49.65 -8.42
CA SER A 11 32.58 50.36 -8.52
C SER A 11 32.29 50.88 -9.92
N THR A 12 33.33 51.00 -10.75
CA THR A 12 33.24 51.46 -12.14
C THR A 12 32.79 50.37 -13.13
N PHE A 13 32.76 49.09 -12.70
CA PHE A 13 32.35 47.98 -13.55
C PHE A 13 30.85 47.72 -13.49
N THR A 14 30.31 47.25 -14.62
CA THR A 14 28.88 46.93 -14.77
C THR A 14 28.67 45.44 -15.05
N ILE A 15 27.40 45.03 -15.15
CA ILE A 15 27.02 43.65 -15.50
C ILE A 15 27.53 43.20 -16.87
N ALA A 16 27.87 44.12 -17.77
CA ALA A 16 28.42 43.81 -19.09
C ALA A 16 29.93 43.47 -19.04
N THR A 17 30.59 43.73 -17.91
CA THR A 17 32.03 43.51 -17.77
C THR A 17 32.33 42.02 -17.77
N ASN A 18 33.27 41.58 -18.62
CA ASN A 18 33.78 40.22 -18.58
C ASN A 18 34.77 40.04 -17.42
N CYS A 19 34.28 39.72 -16.23
CA CYS A 19 35.11 39.57 -15.03
C CYS A 19 36.25 38.55 -15.22
N ALA A 20 36.03 37.52 -16.06
CA ALA A 20 36.98 36.44 -16.29
C ALA A 20 38.23 36.87 -17.07
N SER A 21 38.24 38.04 -17.75
CA SER A 21 39.44 38.55 -18.41
C SER A 21 40.54 38.91 -17.40
N CYS A 22 40.16 39.35 -16.20
CA CYS A 22 41.06 39.67 -15.10
C CYS A 22 41.12 38.55 -14.04
N HIS A 23 39.97 37.99 -13.65
CA HIS A 23 39.87 36.91 -12.66
C HIS A 23 40.12 35.53 -13.26
N ASN A 24 41.32 35.35 -13.80
CA ASN A 24 41.77 34.15 -14.52
C ASN A 24 42.76 33.27 -13.72
N GLY A 25 43.04 33.62 -12.47
CA GLY A 25 44.01 32.92 -11.62
C GLY A 25 45.46 33.36 -11.81
N SER A 26 45.75 34.21 -12.80
CA SER A 26 47.08 34.82 -13.01
C SER A 26 47.09 36.31 -12.69
N ALA A 27 46.22 37.09 -13.34
CA ALA A 27 46.17 38.55 -13.16
C ALA A 27 45.43 38.94 -11.87
N ALA A 28 44.41 38.17 -11.50
CA ALA A 28 43.70 38.26 -10.23
C ALA A 28 43.18 36.86 -9.85
N SER A 29 42.77 36.70 -8.58
CA SER A 29 42.19 35.46 -8.08
C SER A 29 41.03 35.00 -8.96
N GLY A 30 41.10 33.77 -9.46
CA GLY A 30 40.05 33.15 -10.25
C GLY A 30 39.01 32.43 -9.39
N LYS A 31 38.23 31.57 -10.04
CA LYS A 31 37.34 30.61 -9.36
C LYS A 31 38.19 29.64 -8.54
N ASP A 32 37.84 29.43 -7.27
CA ASP A 32 38.49 28.41 -6.45
C ASP A 32 38.03 26.98 -6.85
N ALA A 33 38.69 25.97 -6.28
CA ALA A 33 38.41 24.56 -6.58
C ALA A 33 37.01 24.09 -6.14
N ASN A 34 36.38 24.79 -5.20
CA ASN A 34 35.02 24.52 -4.71
C ASN A 34 33.96 25.36 -5.43
N HIS A 35 34.33 26.17 -6.42
CA HIS A 35 33.38 26.94 -7.21
C HIS A 35 32.57 26.02 -8.16
N ILE A 36 31.27 26.27 -8.27
CA ILE A 36 30.38 25.57 -9.21
C ILE A 36 30.91 25.76 -10.64
N GLN A 37 31.05 24.68 -11.40
CA GLN A 37 31.51 24.77 -12.78
C GLN A 37 30.50 25.54 -13.64
N THR A 38 30.92 26.68 -14.19
CA THR A 38 30.06 27.55 -14.99
C THR A 38 30.88 28.43 -15.93
N THR A 39 30.33 28.70 -17.11
CA THR A 39 30.82 29.68 -18.08
C THR A 39 30.01 30.98 -18.05
N ALA A 40 28.96 31.05 -17.22
CA ALA A 40 28.16 32.25 -17.06
C ALA A 40 28.99 33.41 -16.48
N ASN A 41 28.58 34.64 -16.77
CA ASN A 41 29.18 35.82 -16.18
C ASN A 41 29.02 35.76 -14.64
N CYS A 42 30.03 36.19 -13.90
CA CYS A 42 30.06 36.11 -12.43
C CYS A 42 28.84 36.79 -11.79
N THR A 43 28.32 37.84 -12.43
CA THR A 43 27.15 38.62 -11.99
C THR A 43 25.85 37.84 -12.00
N SER A 44 25.78 36.71 -12.71
CA SER A 44 24.63 35.80 -12.64
C SER A 44 24.43 35.24 -11.23
N CYS A 45 25.49 35.14 -10.42
CA CYS A 45 25.42 34.60 -9.05
C CYS A 45 25.87 35.61 -7.98
N HIS A 46 26.90 36.40 -8.27
CA HIS A 46 27.48 37.41 -7.39
C HIS A 46 26.84 38.79 -7.65
N LYS A 47 25.61 38.96 -7.19
CA LYS A 47 24.85 40.22 -7.34
C LYS A 47 25.11 41.25 -6.24
N SER A 48 25.70 40.81 -5.12
CA SER A 48 26.18 41.69 -4.07
C SER A 48 27.35 42.51 -4.65
N GLY A 49 27.18 43.83 -4.75
CA GLY A 49 27.92 44.69 -5.69
C GLY A 49 29.45 44.59 -5.67
N PHE A 50 30.04 44.95 -6.82
CA PHE A 50 31.46 44.77 -7.15
C PHE A 50 32.46 45.47 -6.21
N GLY A 51 32.04 46.53 -5.50
CA GLY A 51 32.94 47.40 -4.76
C GLY A 51 33.14 47.07 -3.27
N THR A 52 32.22 46.35 -2.62
CA THR A 52 32.24 46.23 -1.14
C THR A 52 31.81 44.87 -0.58
N SER A 53 31.11 44.02 -1.32
CA SER A 53 30.72 42.70 -0.82
C SER A 53 30.48 41.70 -1.94
N TRP A 54 31.49 40.88 -2.27
CA TRP A 54 31.42 39.85 -3.31
C TRP A 54 30.61 38.60 -2.90
N LEU A 55 30.47 38.37 -1.59
CA LEU A 55 29.80 37.20 -1.00
C LEU A 55 28.65 37.63 -0.08
N PRO A 56 27.62 36.79 0.10
CA PRO A 56 27.44 35.47 -0.49
C PRO A 56 26.92 35.53 -1.93
N ALA A 57 27.36 34.59 -2.76
CA ALA A 57 26.70 34.28 -4.03
C ALA A 57 25.41 33.50 -3.77
N LYS A 58 24.34 33.78 -4.51
CA LYS A 58 23.05 33.10 -4.35
C LYS A 58 22.60 32.44 -5.65
N TYR A 59 22.97 31.18 -5.85
CA TYR A 59 22.65 30.45 -7.08
C TYR A 59 21.13 30.23 -7.24
N HIS A 60 20.49 29.50 -6.32
CA HIS A 60 19.05 29.20 -6.40
C HIS A 60 18.11 30.42 -6.36
N ALA A 61 18.58 31.57 -5.88
CA ALA A 61 17.80 32.81 -5.88
C ALA A 61 17.94 33.61 -7.18
N ASN A 62 19.08 33.47 -7.87
CA ASN A 62 19.41 34.28 -9.04
C ASN A 62 19.30 33.51 -10.36
N VAL A 63 19.35 32.18 -10.30
CA VAL A 63 19.31 31.29 -11.46
C VAL A 63 18.07 30.40 -11.34
N PRO A 64 17.12 30.46 -12.30
CA PRO A 64 15.97 29.58 -12.29
C PRO A 64 16.40 28.16 -12.62
N VAL A 65 16.28 27.25 -11.66
CA VAL A 65 16.57 25.82 -11.82
C VAL A 65 15.36 25.04 -11.38
N VAL A 66 14.81 24.25 -12.30
CA VAL A 66 13.60 23.44 -12.07
C VAL A 66 13.81 21.96 -12.34
N THR A 67 14.92 21.58 -12.98
CA THR A 67 15.29 20.20 -13.29
C THR A 67 16.80 19.98 -13.18
N GLY A 68 17.23 18.71 -13.21
CA GLY A 68 18.64 18.36 -13.29
C GLY A 68 19.41 18.53 -11.98
N CYS A 69 18.71 18.56 -10.83
CA CYS A 69 19.29 18.80 -9.51
C CYS A 69 20.43 17.81 -9.18
N ALA A 70 20.29 16.56 -9.62
CA ALA A 70 21.28 15.51 -9.38
C ALA A 70 22.66 15.82 -10.01
N SER A 71 22.74 16.65 -11.05
CA SER A 71 24.02 17.04 -11.65
C SER A 71 24.95 17.77 -10.69
N CYS A 72 24.40 18.45 -9.67
CA CYS A 72 25.15 19.16 -8.64
C CYS A 72 24.99 18.53 -7.25
N HIS A 73 23.79 18.05 -6.91
CA HIS A 73 23.44 17.59 -5.55
C HIS A 73 23.55 16.08 -5.33
N ALA A 74 24.00 15.29 -6.33
CA ALA A 74 24.22 13.86 -6.13
C ALA A 74 25.37 13.56 -5.15
N THR A 75 26.31 14.49 -4.99
CA THR A 75 27.43 14.41 -4.05
C THR A 75 27.55 15.71 -3.27
N SER A 76 28.43 15.76 -2.26
CA SER A 76 28.77 16.99 -1.54
C SER A 76 29.83 17.84 -2.27
N ALA A 77 30.02 17.62 -3.57
CA ALA A 77 30.91 18.44 -4.38
C ALA A 77 30.56 19.93 -4.24
N TYR A 78 31.58 20.79 -4.29
CA TYR A 78 31.42 22.24 -4.16
C TYR A 78 30.86 22.68 -2.78
N GLY A 79 30.91 21.82 -1.76
CA GLY A 79 30.35 22.10 -0.44
C GLY A 79 28.82 22.13 -0.42
N LEU A 80 28.16 21.55 -1.42
CA LEU A 80 26.71 21.53 -1.54
C LEU A 80 26.09 20.49 -0.61
N THR A 81 24.83 20.71 -0.25
CA THR A 81 24.00 19.69 0.40
C THR A 81 23.83 18.50 -0.55
N ALA A 82 24.29 17.33 -0.12
CA ALA A 82 24.17 16.10 -0.87
C ALA A 82 22.82 15.41 -0.62
N LYS A 83 22.41 14.59 -1.59
CA LYS A 83 21.30 13.66 -1.45
C LYS A 83 21.47 12.76 -0.20
N PRO A 84 20.49 12.71 0.72
CA PRO A 84 20.56 11.82 1.89
C PRO A 84 20.59 10.34 1.51
N ASN A 85 21.32 9.54 2.29
CA ASN A 85 21.28 8.08 2.17
C ASN A 85 20.17 7.49 3.05
N THR A 86 18.92 7.60 2.60
CA THR A 86 17.75 6.99 3.27
C THR A 86 17.01 6.06 2.33
N THR A 87 16.17 5.17 2.88
CA THR A 87 15.34 4.25 2.10
C THR A 87 14.50 4.96 1.03
N THR A 88 13.94 6.13 1.35
CA THR A 88 13.15 6.94 0.41
C THR A 88 13.97 7.50 -0.75
N HIS A 89 15.24 7.82 -0.52
CA HIS A 89 16.12 8.38 -1.53
C HIS A 89 16.85 7.30 -2.34
N ASN A 90 16.81 6.03 -1.92
CA ASN A 90 17.53 4.97 -2.62
C ASN A 90 17.05 4.82 -4.08
N GLY A 91 17.99 4.78 -5.02
CA GLY A 91 17.69 4.71 -6.47
C GLY A 91 17.09 5.98 -7.10
N VAL A 92 16.73 7.01 -6.33
CA VAL A 92 16.17 8.26 -6.88
C VAL A 92 17.26 9.07 -7.60
N THR A 93 17.05 9.33 -8.90
CA THR A 93 17.95 10.13 -9.75
C THR A 93 17.34 11.44 -10.22
N VAL A 94 16.01 11.57 -10.15
CA VAL A 94 15.26 12.78 -10.53
C VAL A 94 14.65 13.36 -9.26
N CYS A 95 15.23 14.43 -8.72
CA CYS A 95 14.87 14.98 -7.40
C CYS A 95 13.60 15.82 -7.46
N GLU A 96 13.43 16.54 -8.57
CA GLU A 96 12.33 17.45 -8.89
C GLU A 96 10.98 16.74 -9.05
N THR A 97 10.94 15.41 -9.05
CA THR A 97 9.68 14.65 -8.93
C THR A 97 9.04 14.85 -7.56
N CYS A 98 9.86 15.10 -6.54
CA CYS A 98 9.48 15.24 -5.14
C CYS A 98 9.72 16.68 -4.62
N HIS A 99 10.88 17.24 -4.90
CA HIS A 99 11.28 18.55 -4.41
C HIS A 99 10.91 19.64 -5.41
N LYS A 100 9.80 20.34 -5.16
CA LYS A 100 9.23 21.34 -6.10
C LYS A 100 9.75 22.76 -5.89
N SER A 101 10.49 23.01 -4.82
CA SER A 101 10.98 24.34 -4.49
C SER A 101 12.40 24.28 -3.94
N THR A 102 13.26 25.16 -4.45
CA THR A 102 14.62 25.38 -3.93
C THR A 102 14.65 26.22 -2.65
N SER A 103 13.61 27.03 -2.42
CA SER A 103 13.46 27.84 -1.18
C SER A 103 12.76 27.09 -0.05
N SER A 104 12.01 26.04 -0.38
CA SER A 104 11.27 25.19 0.55
C SER A 104 11.61 23.72 0.33
N TRP A 105 12.91 23.39 0.26
CA TRP A 105 13.39 22.07 -0.15
C TRP A 105 12.81 20.92 0.69
N SER A 106 12.64 21.13 1.99
CA SER A 106 12.07 20.13 2.90
C SER A 106 10.57 19.89 2.70
N ASN A 107 9.87 20.79 2.00
CA ASN A 107 8.46 20.62 1.67
C ASN A 107 8.35 19.80 0.37
N VAL A 108 8.11 18.51 0.55
CA VAL A 108 8.05 17.53 -0.54
C VAL A 108 6.62 17.39 -1.05
N LEU A 109 6.46 17.38 -2.37
CA LEU A 109 5.21 17.04 -3.05
C LEU A 109 5.48 15.99 -4.13
N PHE A 110 4.84 14.84 -3.99
CA PHE A 110 4.92 13.76 -4.97
C PHE A 110 3.59 13.58 -5.68
N THR A 111 3.64 13.51 -7.01
CA THR A 111 2.46 13.23 -7.85
C THR A 111 2.60 11.83 -8.43
N HIS A 112 1.61 10.97 -8.17
CA HIS A 112 1.53 9.69 -8.87
C HIS A 112 1.20 9.94 -10.35
N ALA A 113 2.06 9.46 -11.24
CA ALA A 113 1.90 9.52 -12.70
C ALA A 113 2.64 8.33 -13.34
N PRO A 114 2.32 7.90 -14.57
CA PRO A 114 3.04 6.79 -15.23
C PRO A 114 4.56 7.01 -15.30
N ALA A 115 5.00 8.25 -15.51
CA ALA A 115 6.42 8.63 -15.52
C ALA A 115 7.09 8.57 -14.13
N ASN A 116 6.30 8.39 -13.07
CA ASN A 116 6.74 8.37 -11.67
C ASN A 116 6.28 7.06 -11.01
N ALA A 117 6.38 5.94 -11.73
CA ALA A 117 6.06 4.61 -11.22
C ALA A 117 6.95 4.26 -10.02
N VAL A 118 6.32 3.82 -8.92
CA VAL A 118 7.03 3.21 -7.79
C VAL A 118 7.08 1.69 -7.95
N GLY A 119 8.10 1.06 -7.37
CA GLY A 119 8.26 -0.38 -7.42
C GLY A 119 7.16 -1.15 -6.69
N THR A 120 6.99 -2.43 -7.03
CA THR A 120 6.08 -3.33 -6.31
C THR A 120 6.51 -3.49 -4.85
N GLY A 121 5.55 -3.48 -3.93
CA GLY A 121 5.78 -3.64 -2.49
C GLY A 121 6.40 -2.44 -1.78
N THR A 122 6.64 -1.31 -2.47
CA THR A 122 7.36 -0.16 -1.88
C THR A 122 6.45 0.94 -1.33
N CYS A 123 5.12 0.82 -1.47
CA CYS A 123 4.16 1.87 -1.05
C CYS A 123 4.37 2.30 0.41
N ASP A 124 4.61 1.33 1.30
CA ASP A 124 4.80 1.56 2.74
C ASP A 124 6.06 2.39 3.06
N THR A 125 7.01 2.51 2.13
CA THR A 125 8.20 3.37 2.31
C THR A 125 7.82 4.84 2.46
N CYS A 126 6.72 5.24 1.83
CA CYS A 126 6.20 6.61 1.86
C CYS A 126 4.88 6.72 2.63
N HIS A 127 3.99 5.73 2.50
CA HIS A 127 2.67 5.67 3.14
C HIS A 127 2.70 4.94 4.48
N ASN A 128 3.61 5.32 5.39
CA ASN A 128 3.77 4.72 6.72
C ASN A 128 3.14 5.55 7.86
N GLY A 129 2.36 6.58 7.54
CA GLY A 129 1.75 7.48 8.52
C GLY A 129 2.65 8.61 9.02
N SER A 130 3.93 8.65 8.62
CA SER A 130 4.84 9.78 8.91
C SER A 130 4.70 10.93 7.90
N THR A 131 3.98 10.72 6.79
CA THR A 131 3.71 11.74 5.78
C THR A 131 2.22 12.04 5.74
N SER A 132 1.81 13.23 5.28
CA SER A 132 0.40 13.60 5.04
C SER A 132 -0.26 12.81 3.90
N ALA A 133 0.30 11.66 3.53
CA ALA A 133 -0.19 10.83 2.46
C ALA A 133 -1.53 10.19 2.81
N VAL A 134 -2.32 9.93 1.78
CA VAL A 134 -3.65 9.30 1.87
C VAL A 134 -3.56 8.04 2.74
N SER A 135 -4.29 8.04 3.85
CA SER A 135 -4.44 6.88 4.73
C SER A 135 -5.64 6.05 4.30
N LYS A 136 -5.68 4.79 4.77
CA LYS A 136 -6.87 3.94 4.66
C LYS A 136 -8.02 4.65 5.38
N THR A 137 -9.11 4.90 4.68
CA THR A 137 -10.31 5.47 5.31
C THR A 137 -10.91 4.45 6.30
N ALA A 138 -11.74 4.92 7.23
CA ALA A 138 -12.45 4.03 8.15
C ALA A 138 -13.35 2.99 7.44
N ALA A 139 -13.74 3.28 6.19
CA ALA A 139 -14.53 2.38 5.35
C ALA A 139 -13.69 1.37 4.56
N HIS A 140 -12.36 1.42 4.63
CA HIS A 140 -11.47 0.48 3.94
C HIS A 140 -11.62 -0.94 4.49
N ILE A 141 -11.47 -1.95 3.64
CA ILE A 141 -11.48 -3.36 4.06
C ILE A 141 -10.36 -3.63 5.09
N PRO A 142 -10.57 -4.44 6.14
CA PRO A 142 -9.52 -4.73 7.11
C PRO A 142 -8.37 -5.48 6.44
N VAL A 143 -7.20 -4.85 6.38
CA VAL A 143 -5.96 -5.49 5.94
C VAL A 143 -5.02 -5.45 7.14
N PRO A 144 -4.74 -6.60 7.79
CA PRO A 144 -3.79 -6.64 8.91
C PRO A 144 -2.46 -6.02 8.48
N ALA A 145 -1.87 -5.21 9.36
CA ALA A 145 -0.59 -4.58 9.09
C ALA A 145 0.46 -5.66 8.77
N GLY A 146 1.17 -5.48 7.65
CA GLY A 146 2.21 -6.42 7.21
C GLY A 146 1.73 -7.68 6.47
N ALA A 147 0.42 -7.97 6.44
CA ALA A 147 -0.10 -9.16 5.75
C ALA A 147 -0.17 -9.00 4.22
N ALA A 148 -0.58 -7.82 3.74
CA ALA A 148 -0.66 -7.52 2.32
C ALA A 148 -0.11 -6.13 2.01
N LYS A 149 0.64 -6.03 0.92
CA LYS A 149 1.10 -4.74 0.38
C LYS A 149 -0.04 -4.07 -0.40
N CYS A 150 -0.06 -2.74 -0.45
CA CYS A 150 -1.14 -1.99 -1.11
C CYS A 150 -1.34 -2.42 -2.57
N ASP A 151 -0.23 -2.64 -3.27
CA ASP A 151 -0.16 -3.13 -4.65
C ASP A 151 -0.50 -4.62 -4.79
N SER A 152 -0.96 -5.29 -3.73
CA SER A 152 -1.61 -6.62 -3.78
C SER A 152 -3.11 -6.54 -4.08
N CYS A 153 -3.76 -5.41 -3.77
CA CYS A 153 -5.15 -5.13 -4.14
C CYS A 153 -5.30 -3.96 -5.15
N HIS A 154 -4.47 -2.92 -5.03
CA HIS A 154 -4.53 -1.76 -5.92
C HIS A 154 -3.66 -1.97 -7.16
N ARG A 155 -4.25 -1.79 -8.35
CA ARG A 155 -3.62 -2.03 -9.67
C ARG A 155 -3.09 -0.76 -10.33
N SER A 156 -3.40 0.40 -9.77
CA SER A 156 -2.96 1.69 -10.30
C SER A 156 -2.59 2.63 -9.18
N GLN A 157 -1.46 3.30 -9.34
CA GLN A 157 -1.05 4.41 -8.48
C GLN A 157 -1.77 5.72 -8.81
N VAL A 158 -2.27 5.88 -10.05
CA VAL A 158 -2.99 7.09 -10.48
C VAL A 158 -4.50 6.98 -10.25
N SER A 159 -5.03 5.76 -10.33
CA SER A 159 -6.45 5.45 -10.11
C SER A 159 -6.60 4.59 -8.87
N PHE A 160 -5.92 4.96 -7.78
CA PHE A 160 -5.74 4.11 -6.61
C PHE A 160 -7.08 3.65 -5.99
N SER A 161 -8.06 4.54 -5.87
CA SER A 161 -9.36 4.21 -5.28
C SER A 161 -10.26 3.33 -6.15
N THR A 162 -10.07 3.34 -7.48
CA THR A 162 -11.00 2.70 -8.43
C THR A 162 -10.40 1.49 -9.14
N ALA A 163 -9.09 1.46 -9.37
CA ALA A 163 -8.39 0.32 -9.96
C ALA A 163 -8.01 -0.68 -8.86
N VAL A 164 -9.03 -1.35 -8.32
CA VAL A 164 -8.89 -2.29 -7.21
C VAL A 164 -9.36 -3.67 -7.64
N THR A 165 -8.65 -4.69 -7.20
CA THR A 165 -9.03 -6.09 -7.38
C THR A 165 -8.92 -6.80 -6.04
N MET A 166 -10.00 -7.50 -5.67
CA MET A 166 -10.00 -8.38 -4.49
C MET A 166 -9.09 -9.59 -4.75
N ASN A 167 -8.11 -9.80 -3.88
CA ASN A 167 -7.14 -10.89 -3.99
C ASN A 167 -7.10 -11.70 -2.69
N HIS A 168 -7.72 -12.88 -2.70
CA HIS A 168 -7.75 -13.76 -1.54
C HIS A 168 -6.39 -14.41 -1.21
N ALA A 169 -5.47 -14.52 -2.17
CA ALA A 169 -4.18 -15.18 -1.96
C ALA A 169 -3.31 -14.46 -0.91
N VAL A 170 -3.48 -13.15 -0.76
CA VAL A 170 -2.72 -12.32 0.18
C VAL A 170 -3.39 -12.16 1.55
N VAL A 171 -4.56 -12.78 1.77
CA VAL A 171 -5.31 -12.75 3.03
C VAL A 171 -5.72 -14.14 3.51
N SER A 172 -5.01 -15.19 3.06
CA SER A 172 -5.34 -16.59 3.35
C SER A 172 -5.30 -16.95 4.85
N THR A 173 -4.63 -16.16 5.68
CA THR A 173 -4.54 -16.34 7.13
C THR A 173 -5.55 -15.51 7.91
N ALA A 174 -6.33 -14.64 7.25
CA ALA A 174 -7.35 -13.83 7.89
C ALA A 174 -8.65 -14.64 8.06
N SER A 175 -9.39 -14.41 9.15
CA SER A 175 -10.73 -14.97 9.29
C SER A 175 -11.65 -14.38 8.22
N CYS A 176 -12.43 -15.24 7.58
CA CYS A 176 -13.39 -14.84 6.56
C CYS A 176 -14.37 -13.79 7.09
N LYS A 177 -14.78 -13.92 8.37
CA LYS A 177 -15.74 -13.02 9.04
C LYS A 177 -15.22 -11.59 9.24
N SER A 178 -13.90 -11.37 9.24
CA SER A 178 -13.36 -10.01 9.39
C SER A 178 -13.70 -9.12 8.19
N CYS A 179 -13.97 -9.71 7.03
CA CYS A 179 -14.28 -9.01 5.79
C CYS A 179 -15.72 -9.28 5.30
N HIS A 180 -16.21 -10.51 5.44
CA HIS A 180 -17.54 -10.91 4.97
C HIS A 180 -18.64 -10.72 6.02
N SER A 181 -18.56 -9.62 6.78
CA SER A 181 -19.56 -9.23 7.79
C SER A 181 -20.79 -8.51 7.22
N GLY A 182 -20.73 -8.14 5.93
CA GLY A 182 -21.71 -7.28 5.27
C GLY A 182 -21.36 -5.79 5.36
N ASN A 183 -20.50 -5.38 6.28
CA ASN A 183 -20.04 -3.99 6.40
C ASN A 183 -19.18 -3.55 5.20
N TYR A 184 -18.60 -4.52 4.49
CA TYR A 184 -17.64 -4.27 3.41
C TYR A 184 -18.18 -4.63 2.00
N ALA A 185 -19.51 -4.70 1.85
CA ALA A 185 -20.16 -5.07 0.58
C ALA A 185 -20.06 -3.99 -0.52
N SER A 186 -19.70 -2.75 -0.18
CA SER A 186 -19.53 -1.65 -1.15
C SER A 186 -18.07 -1.38 -1.52
N GLN A 187 -17.12 -2.16 -0.99
CA GLN A 187 -15.69 -1.89 -1.05
C GLN A 187 -15.04 -2.67 -2.18
N GLY A 188 -14.67 -1.98 -3.25
CA GLY A 188 -14.06 -2.56 -4.45
C GLY A 188 -15.05 -2.69 -5.61
N ASN A 189 -14.53 -2.93 -6.81
CA ASN A 189 -15.38 -3.10 -7.99
C ASN A 189 -15.97 -4.53 -7.99
N ASN A 190 -17.27 -4.66 -8.32
CA ASN A 190 -18.04 -5.92 -8.32
C ASN A 190 -18.54 -6.42 -6.95
N GLY A 191 -19.11 -5.53 -6.12
CA GLY A 191 -19.89 -5.94 -4.93
C GLY A 191 -19.08 -6.27 -3.68
N GLY A 192 -17.83 -5.82 -3.63
CA GLY A 192 -16.93 -5.88 -2.49
C GLY A 192 -16.83 -7.23 -1.78
N ALA A 193 -16.65 -7.20 -0.45
CA ALA A 193 -16.72 -8.41 0.35
C ALA A 193 -18.19 -8.82 0.49
N MET A 194 -18.61 -9.75 -0.35
CA MET A 194 -19.98 -10.24 -0.42
C MET A 194 -20.48 -10.70 0.95
N ALA A 195 -21.70 -10.30 1.31
CA ALA A 195 -22.39 -10.77 2.50
C ALA A 195 -22.99 -12.17 2.28
N LYS A 196 -23.35 -12.83 3.38
CA LYS A 196 -24.12 -14.08 3.34
C LYS A 196 -25.52 -13.79 2.74
N PRO A 197 -26.01 -14.60 1.80
CA PRO A 197 -27.37 -14.44 1.27
C PRO A 197 -28.41 -14.75 2.35
N GLY A 198 -29.63 -14.23 2.22
CA GLY A 198 -30.69 -14.36 3.24
C GLY A 198 -31.13 -15.80 3.53
N ASN A 199 -30.89 -16.73 2.59
CA ASN A 199 -31.12 -18.17 2.73
C ASN A 199 -29.85 -18.96 3.09
N HIS A 200 -28.82 -18.31 3.64
CA HIS A 200 -27.67 -18.98 4.23
C HIS A 200 -28.05 -19.74 5.51
N ILE A 201 -27.30 -20.80 5.86
CA ILE A 201 -27.50 -21.54 7.10
C ILE A 201 -27.27 -20.60 8.31
N PRO A 202 -28.21 -20.46 9.25
CA PRO A 202 -28.04 -19.57 10.40
C PRO A 202 -26.95 -20.08 11.35
N GLU A 203 -25.87 -19.32 11.53
CA GLU A 203 -24.78 -19.71 12.45
C GLU A 203 -25.24 -19.85 13.90
N SER A 204 -26.31 -19.15 14.29
CA SER A 204 -26.92 -19.25 15.62
C SER A 204 -27.50 -20.63 15.93
N GLN A 205 -27.80 -21.43 14.90
CA GLN A 205 -28.30 -22.79 15.04
C GLN A 205 -27.17 -23.84 15.07
N LEU A 206 -25.92 -23.42 14.87
CA LEU A 206 -24.74 -24.28 14.93
C LEU A 206 -24.06 -24.12 16.29
N GLN A 207 -23.79 -25.22 16.98
CA GLN A 207 -23.06 -25.18 18.24
C GLN A 207 -21.64 -24.65 17.98
N GLY A 208 -21.24 -23.57 18.64
CA GLY A 208 -19.96 -22.92 18.36
C GLY A 208 -19.90 -22.19 17.01
N GLY A 209 -21.02 -22.04 16.30
CA GLY A 209 -21.09 -21.37 14.98
C GLY A 209 -20.57 -19.93 14.99
N ALA A 210 -20.70 -19.23 16.12
CA ALA A 210 -20.13 -17.90 16.31
C ALA A 210 -18.59 -17.90 16.15
N ALA A 211 -17.90 -18.93 16.65
CA ALA A 211 -16.44 -19.07 16.61
C ALA A 211 -15.93 -19.81 15.36
N MET A 212 -16.82 -20.48 14.62
CA MET A 212 -16.47 -21.22 13.40
C MET A 212 -16.14 -20.25 12.25
N ASP A 213 -15.03 -20.47 11.55
CA ASP A 213 -14.70 -19.72 10.34
C ASP A 213 -15.28 -20.39 9.08
N CYS A 214 -15.47 -19.61 8.03
CA CYS A 214 -16.18 -20.05 6.82
C CYS A 214 -15.49 -21.21 6.11
N ASN A 215 -14.16 -21.38 6.29
CA ASN A 215 -13.38 -22.47 5.70
C ASN A 215 -13.78 -23.87 6.18
N THR A 216 -14.60 -23.96 7.24
CA THR A 216 -15.19 -25.22 7.72
C THR A 216 -16.18 -25.79 6.71
N CYS A 217 -16.86 -24.91 5.95
CA CYS A 217 -17.88 -25.26 4.95
C CYS A 217 -17.42 -24.94 3.51
N HIS A 218 -16.73 -23.82 3.34
CA HIS A 218 -16.30 -23.28 2.05
C HIS A 218 -14.83 -23.60 1.80
N SER A 219 -14.55 -24.39 0.77
CA SER A 219 -13.18 -24.80 0.40
C SER A 219 -12.55 -23.97 -0.71
N SER A 220 -13.32 -23.02 -1.27
CA SER A 220 -12.88 -22.15 -2.37
C SER A 220 -13.30 -20.71 -2.11
N THR A 221 -12.44 -19.79 -2.51
CA THR A 221 -12.70 -18.34 -2.49
C THR A 221 -13.28 -17.81 -3.80
N THR A 222 -13.33 -18.65 -4.85
CA THR A 222 -13.86 -18.31 -6.18
C THR A 222 -15.16 -19.03 -6.52
N SER A 223 -15.52 -20.07 -5.77
CA SER A 223 -16.73 -20.88 -5.99
C SER A 223 -17.53 -21.05 -4.70
N TRP A 224 -18.15 -19.96 -4.23
CA TRP A 224 -18.88 -19.93 -2.96
C TRP A 224 -20.23 -20.64 -2.96
N ALA A 225 -20.86 -20.84 -4.13
CA ALA A 225 -22.17 -21.49 -4.24
C ALA A 225 -22.12 -23.03 -4.10
N SER A 226 -20.92 -23.63 -4.22
CA SER A 226 -20.72 -25.06 -4.00
C SER A 226 -19.93 -25.24 -2.70
N GLN A 227 -20.57 -25.83 -1.71
CA GLN A 227 -19.97 -26.04 -0.40
C GLN A 227 -19.96 -27.53 -0.06
N LYS A 228 -18.87 -27.97 0.58
CA LYS A 228 -18.71 -29.33 1.09
C LYS A 228 -18.35 -29.21 2.56
N MET A 229 -19.31 -29.51 3.43
CA MET A 229 -19.10 -29.47 4.87
C MET A 229 -18.11 -30.54 5.30
N ASN A 230 -17.14 -30.17 6.15
CA ASN A 230 -16.33 -31.14 6.87
C ASN A 230 -17.03 -31.57 8.16
N HIS A 231 -17.52 -32.81 8.19
CA HIS A 231 -18.26 -33.36 9.34
C HIS A 231 -17.37 -33.85 10.50
N ASN A 232 -16.03 -33.71 10.44
CA ASN A 232 -15.12 -34.21 11.48
C ASN A 232 -15.46 -33.68 12.89
N SER A 233 -15.98 -32.46 12.98
CA SER A 233 -16.36 -31.82 14.24
C SER A 233 -17.85 -32.01 14.60
N SER A 234 -18.61 -32.75 13.80
CA SER A 234 -20.06 -32.96 13.97
C SER A 234 -20.41 -34.39 14.41
N MET A 235 -19.43 -35.20 14.81
CA MET A 235 -19.64 -36.57 15.25
C MET A 235 -19.82 -36.65 16.78
N GLY A 236 -21.05 -36.95 17.21
CA GLY A 236 -21.35 -37.43 18.56
C GLY A 236 -21.40 -36.36 19.65
N ASN A 237 -22.63 -35.96 20.03
CA ASN A 237 -23.03 -35.52 21.39
C ASN A 237 -24.48 -34.98 21.45
N GLY A 238 -25.35 -35.29 20.48
CA GLY A 238 -26.77 -34.94 20.57
C GLY A 238 -27.08 -33.45 20.52
N SER A 239 -26.16 -32.63 20.02
CA SER A 239 -26.26 -31.17 20.03
C SER A 239 -26.98 -30.57 18.80
N GLY A 240 -27.73 -31.37 18.04
CA GLY A 240 -28.63 -30.88 16.99
C GLY A 240 -27.95 -30.41 15.71
N TRP A 241 -26.66 -30.70 15.53
CA TRP A 241 -25.87 -30.32 14.35
C TRP A 241 -26.48 -30.83 13.04
N CYS A 242 -26.96 -32.08 13.03
CA CYS A 242 -27.56 -32.67 11.84
C CYS A 242 -28.94 -32.05 11.58
N LYS A 243 -29.76 -31.89 12.62
CA LYS A 243 -31.10 -31.27 12.53
C LYS A 243 -31.04 -29.86 11.94
N SER A 244 -30.05 -29.05 12.35
CA SER A 244 -29.87 -27.67 11.87
C SER A 244 -29.57 -27.56 10.37
N CYS A 245 -29.17 -28.64 9.70
CA CYS A 245 -28.86 -28.65 8.27
C CYS A 245 -29.78 -29.58 7.44
N HIS A 246 -30.17 -30.71 8.01
CA HIS A 246 -30.82 -31.81 7.30
C HIS A 246 -32.30 -31.99 7.64
N ALA A 247 -32.91 -31.15 8.49
CA ALA A 247 -34.35 -31.25 8.73
C ALA A 247 -35.18 -30.85 7.50
N THR A 248 -36.17 -31.66 7.15
CA THR A 248 -37.19 -31.32 6.13
C THR A 248 -37.94 -30.04 6.50
N GLY A 249 -38.24 -29.19 5.51
CA GLY A 249 -38.92 -27.91 5.70
C GLY A 249 -38.00 -26.70 5.86
N MET A 250 -36.69 -26.90 6.00
CA MET A 250 -35.70 -25.82 6.02
C MET A 250 -35.37 -25.38 4.59
N ALA A 251 -35.24 -24.07 4.33
CA ALA A 251 -35.08 -23.49 2.98
C ALA A 251 -33.67 -22.92 2.71
N TYR A 252 -32.63 -23.50 3.31
CA TYR A 252 -31.25 -23.03 3.11
C TYR A 252 -30.67 -23.38 1.74
N LEU A 253 -29.75 -22.55 1.25
CA LEU A 253 -28.94 -22.76 0.04
C LEU A 253 -28.13 -24.07 0.14
N GLY A 254 -28.23 -24.92 -0.88
CA GLY A 254 -27.47 -26.15 -1.01
C GLY A 254 -28.32 -27.36 -1.45
N ASN A 255 -27.64 -28.41 -1.89
CA ASN A 255 -28.26 -29.65 -2.38
C ASN A 255 -28.15 -30.79 -1.35
N MET A 256 -28.08 -30.44 -0.06
CA MET A 256 -28.00 -31.43 1.02
C MET A 256 -29.30 -32.23 1.10
N GLU A 257 -29.19 -33.54 1.27
CA GLU A 257 -30.35 -34.39 1.51
C GLU A 257 -31.03 -33.98 2.82
N LYS A 258 -32.37 -33.86 2.80
CA LYS A 258 -33.18 -33.50 3.96
C LYS A 258 -34.03 -34.69 4.38
N LYS A 259 -34.09 -34.96 5.69
CA LYS A 259 -34.88 -36.03 6.30
C LYS A 259 -35.69 -35.50 7.47
N ALA A 260 -36.87 -36.09 7.68
CA ALA A 260 -37.63 -35.84 8.89
C ALA A 260 -36.96 -36.54 10.09
N LEU A 261 -37.00 -35.92 11.26
CA LEU A 261 -36.50 -36.53 12.51
C LEU A 261 -37.25 -37.82 12.87
N THR A 262 -38.48 -37.96 12.37
CA THR A 262 -39.35 -39.12 12.59
C THR A 262 -39.18 -40.23 11.55
N HIS A 263 -38.33 -40.06 10.53
CA HIS A 263 -38.31 -41.00 9.39
C HIS A 263 -37.93 -42.43 9.78
N GLU A 264 -37.15 -42.61 10.85
CA GLU A 264 -36.77 -43.91 11.44
C GLU A 264 -36.84 -43.89 12.97
N ALA A 265 -37.76 -43.09 13.54
CA ALA A 265 -37.87 -42.94 14.98
C ALA A 265 -38.54 -44.15 15.65
N LYS A 266 -37.92 -44.67 16.72
CA LYS A 266 -38.53 -45.72 17.54
C LYS A 266 -39.80 -45.18 18.21
N LYS A 267 -40.92 -45.91 18.08
CA LYS A 267 -42.22 -45.55 18.67
C LYS A 267 -42.07 -45.22 20.17
N GLY A 268 -42.54 -44.04 20.56
CA GLY A 268 -42.49 -43.57 21.96
C GLY A 268 -41.23 -42.79 22.36
N THR A 269 -40.29 -42.56 21.43
CA THR A 269 -39.14 -41.66 21.66
C THR A 269 -39.35 -40.33 20.95
N VAL A 270 -38.90 -39.22 21.57
CA VAL A 270 -38.87 -37.89 20.94
C VAL A 270 -37.49 -37.73 20.31
N PRO A 271 -37.35 -37.81 18.97
CA PRO A 271 -36.05 -37.73 18.33
C PRO A 271 -35.56 -36.28 18.35
N SER A 272 -34.40 -36.04 18.95
CA SER A 272 -33.79 -34.71 19.05
C SER A 272 -32.74 -34.45 17.97
N ASP A 273 -31.97 -35.47 17.55
CA ASP A 273 -30.89 -35.36 16.57
C ASP A 273 -30.56 -36.70 15.88
N CYS A 274 -30.17 -36.66 14.61
CA CYS A 274 -29.82 -37.85 13.82
C CYS A 274 -28.54 -38.53 14.32
N SER A 275 -27.62 -37.77 14.94
CA SER A 275 -26.36 -38.29 15.50
C SER A 275 -26.54 -39.23 16.69
N MET A 276 -27.70 -39.18 17.35
CA MET A 276 -28.04 -40.03 18.50
C MET A 276 -28.59 -41.40 18.09
N SER A 277 -28.95 -41.58 16.82
CA SER A 277 -29.56 -42.82 16.34
C SER A 277 -28.58 -44.01 16.33
N GLY A 278 -27.28 -43.76 16.27
CA GLY A 278 -26.26 -44.79 16.01
C GLY A 278 -26.33 -45.40 14.60
N CYS A 279 -27.41 -45.16 13.84
CA CYS A 279 -27.62 -45.64 12.49
C CYS A 279 -26.87 -44.81 11.45
N HIS A 280 -26.75 -43.49 11.65
CA HIS A 280 -26.08 -42.60 10.72
C HIS A 280 -24.63 -42.32 11.15
N LYS A 281 -23.68 -42.91 10.42
CA LYS A 281 -22.25 -42.66 10.55
C LYS A 281 -21.71 -42.05 9.25
N PRO A 282 -20.82 -41.05 9.32
CA PRO A 282 -20.25 -40.49 8.09
C PRO A 282 -19.34 -41.54 7.43
N LEU A 283 -19.56 -41.80 6.14
CA LEU A 283 -18.79 -42.78 5.38
C LEU A 283 -17.45 -42.15 4.95
N GLY A 284 -16.36 -42.67 5.52
CA GLY A 284 -14.98 -42.24 5.22
C GLY A 284 -14.00 -42.52 6.35
N SER A 285 -12.74 -42.11 6.17
CA SER A 285 -11.69 -42.23 7.19
C SER A 285 -11.65 -40.98 8.08
N LYS A 286 -11.45 -41.16 9.40
CA LYS A 286 -11.28 -40.07 10.36
C LYS A 286 -10.11 -39.18 9.91
N GLY A 287 -10.40 -37.93 9.56
CA GLY A 287 -9.43 -36.98 8.99
C GLY A 287 -9.66 -36.60 7.52
N ALA A 288 -10.59 -37.25 6.80
CA ALA A 288 -10.99 -36.87 5.45
C ALA A 288 -12.33 -36.14 5.42
N ALA A 289 -12.57 -35.33 4.38
CA ALA A 289 -13.85 -34.63 4.22
C ALA A 289 -14.97 -35.62 3.88
N TYR A 290 -15.80 -35.95 4.88
CA TYR A 290 -16.96 -36.82 4.74
C TYR A 290 -18.01 -36.22 3.79
N SER A 291 -18.23 -36.84 2.63
CA SER A 291 -19.25 -36.45 1.63
C SER A 291 -20.40 -37.43 1.46
N LYS A 292 -20.37 -38.59 2.14
CA LYS A 292 -21.35 -39.67 1.98
C LYS A 292 -21.74 -40.20 3.35
N TRP A 293 -22.96 -40.72 3.46
CA TRP A 293 -23.54 -41.28 4.68
C TRP A 293 -24.19 -42.63 4.36
N ASP A 294 -24.23 -43.51 5.36
CA ASP A 294 -24.99 -44.77 5.40
C ASP A 294 -26.43 -44.46 5.86
#